data_AF-A0A317MZX9-F1
#
_entry.id   AF-A0A317MZX9-F1
#
_cell.length_a   1.000
_cell.length_b   1.000
_cell.length_c   1.000
_cell.angle_alpha   90.00
_cell.angle_beta   90.00
_cell.angle_gamma   90.00
#
_symmetry.space_group_name_H-M   'P 1'
#
loop_
_entity.id
_entity.type
_entity.pdbx_description
1 polymer ?
#
loop_
_entity_poly.entity_id
_entity_poly.type
_entity_poly.pdbx_seq_one_letter_code
_entity_poly.pdbx_strand_id
1 'polypeptide(L)'
;MIARNETVLSGAQSSVLSTHKVLRNTYMLLSMTLLFSGATAAYAVVTNAPPMHWLVMLVGMFGLLFLTSRLRNSAWGLVSVFAFTGFMGYTLGPILSLYLKLPNGAETVMTAMAATGGIFLALSAYVLTSRKDFSFMGGFLFVGLIVAVLAGLGATLFNIPSLSLGVSAMIVLLMSGYILYDTSAILHGGETNYIMATVSLYLDIFNLFVNLLQLLGVLGGDD
;
A
#
# COMPACT_ATOMS: atom_id res chain seq x y z
N MET A 1 -27.87 -37.88 -13.99
CA MET A 1 -27.22 -36.70 -14.60
C MET A 1 -27.67 -35.36 -13.99
N ILE A 2 -28.86 -35.23 -13.40
CA ILE A 2 -29.39 -33.96 -12.84
C ILE A 2 -28.68 -33.52 -11.54
N ALA A 3 -28.42 -34.44 -10.60
CA ALA A 3 -27.78 -34.12 -9.31
C ALA A 3 -26.34 -33.56 -9.41
N ARG A 4 -25.59 -33.91 -10.47
CA ARG A 4 -24.23 -33.41 -10.69
C ARG A 4 -24.21 -31.94 -11.08
N ASN A 5 -25.26 -31.48 -11.76
CA ASN A 5 -25.39 -30.09 -12.21
C ASN A 5 -25.73 -29.15 -11.03
N GLU A 6 -26.55 -29.60 -10.09
CA GLU A 6 -26.90 -28.85 -8.87
C GLU A 6 -25.69 -28.63 -7.95
N THR A 7 -24.84 -29.65 -7.76
CA THR A 7 -23.59 -29.51 -7.00
C THR A 7 -22.60 -28.52 -7.63
N VAL A 8 -22.52 -28.47 -8.97
CA VAL A 8 -21.62 -27.54 -9.67
C VAL A 8 -22.14 -26.10 -9.60
N LEU A 9 -23.45 -25.89 -9.73
CA LEU A 9 -24.10 -24.59 -9.58
C LEU A 9 -23.99 -24.05 -8.14
N SER A 10 -24.14 -24.91 -7.14
CA SER A 10 -24.00 -24.54 -5.73
C SER A 10 -22.54 -24.21 -5.34
N GLY A 11 -21.57 -24.91 -5.92
CA GLY A 11 -20.13 -24.62 -5.78
C GLY A 11 -19.71 -23.29 -6.41
N ALA A 12 -20.20 -22.99 -7.62
CA ALA A 12 -19.93 -21.71 -8.28
C ALA A 12 -20.54 -20.52 -7.52
N GLN A 13 -21.78 -20.67 -7.02
CA GLN A 13 -22.47 -19.61 -6.27
C GLN A 13 -21.79 -19.34 -4.92
N SER A 14 -21.32 -20.37 -4.21
CA SER A 14 -20.59 -20.20 -2.94
C SER A 14 -19.21 -19.56 -3.12
N SER A 15 -18.49 -19.90 -4.20
CA SER A 15 -17.22 -19.26 -4.55
C SER A 15 -17.40 -17.77 -4.80
N VAL A 16 -18.38 -17.37 -5.61
CA VAL A 16 -18.65 -15.95 -5.93
C VAL A 16 -19.05 -15.17 -4.68
N LEU A 17 -19.90 -15.74 -3.81
CA LEU A 17 -20.27 -15.13 -2.53
C LEU A 17 -19.06 -14.92 -1.60
N SER A 18 -18.10 -15.85 -1.58
CA SER A 18 -16.88 -15.72 -0.77
C SER A 18 -15.99 -14.58 -1.26
N THR A 19 -15.78 -14.45 -2.57
CA THR A 19 -15.02 -13.37 -3.20
C THR A 19 -15.60 -11.99 -2.88
N HIS A 20 -16.91 -11.82 -3.04
CA HIS A 20 -17.58 -10.55 -2.73
C HIS A 20 -17.43 -10.16 -1.26
N LYS A 21 -17.43 -11.14 -0.34
CA LYS A 21 -17.21 -10.90 1.08
C LYS A 21 -15.78 -10.44 1.37
N VAL A 22 -14.78 -11.10 0.79
CA VAL A 22 -13.36 -10.70 0.94
C VAL A 22 -13.18 -9.28 0.43
N LEU A 23 -13.66 -8.99 -0.78
CA LEU A 23 -13.53 -7.68 -1.41
C LEU A 23 -14.11 -6.56 -0.56
N ARG A 24 -15.36 -6.69 -0.11
CA ARG A 24 -16.00 -5.70 0.76
C ARG A 24 -15.21 -5.50 2.06
N ASN A 25 -14.82 -6.59 2.72
CA ASN A 25 -14.12 -6.53 4.00
C ASN A 25 -12.72 -5.93 3.85
N THR A 26 -12.00 -6.24 2.76
CA THR A 26 -10.69 -5.67 2.46
C THR A 26 -10.78 -4.16 2.32
N TYR A 27 -11.73 -3.64 1.52
CA TYR A 27 -11.86 -2.19 1.29
C TYR A 27 -12.37 -1.45 2.55
N MET A 28 -13.24 -2.08 3.34
CA MET A 28 -13.64 -1.54 4.64
C MET A 28 -12.46 -1.44 5.61
N LEU A 29 -11.68 -2.51 5.77
CA LEU A 29 -10.52 -2.51 6.66
C LEU A 29 -9.42 -1.58 6.14
N LEU A 30 -9.19 -1.54 4.83
CA LEU A 30 -8.24 -0.65 4.18
C LEU A 30 -8.58 0.83 4.43
N SER A 31 -9.83 1.24 4.20
CA SER A 31 -10.24 2.63 4.47
C SER A 31 -10.06 3.02 5.93
N MET A 32 -10.45 2.16 6.88
CA MET A 32 -10.25 2.41 8.31
C MET A 32 -8.76 2.52 8.69
N THR A 33 -7.92 1.65 8.12
CA THR A 33 -6.49 1.61 8.43
C THR A 33 -5.73 2.78 7.78
N LEU A 34 -6.15 3.26 6.62
CA LEU A 34 -5.63 4.49 5.99
C LEU A 34 -6.01 5.72 6.81
N LEU A 35 -7.26 5.84 7.26
CA LEU A 35 -7.68 6.94 8.13
C LEU A 35 -6.91 6.93 9.46
N PHE A 36 -6.73 5.75 10.05
CA PHE A 36 -5.93 5.60 11.26
C PHE A 36 -4.45 5.94 11.05
N SER A 37 -3.86 5.50 9.93
CA SER A 37 -2.50 5.84 9.53
C SER A 37 -2.34 7.36 9.31
N GLY A 38 -3.33 8.01 8.70
CA GLY A 38 -3.34 9.47 8.53
C GLY A 38 -3.42 10.21 9.86
N ALA A 39 -4.27 9.75 10.78
CA ALA A 39 -4.41 10.32 12.12
C ALA A 39 -3.12 10.17 12.95
N THR A 40 -2.46 9.01 12.89
CA THR A 40 -1.19 8.77 13.57
C THR A 40 -0.04 9.58 12.96
N ALA A 41 -0.02 9.76 11.65
CA ALA A 41 0.92 10.66 10.97
C ALA A 41 0.71 12.12 11.39
N ALA A 42 -0.54 12.60 11.41
CA ALA A 42 -0.87 13.95 11.86
C ALA A 42 -0.49 14.17 13.34
N TYR A 43 -0.75 13.17 14.19
CA TYR A 43 -0.33 13.20 15.59
C TYR A 43 1.19 13.33 15.73
N ALA A 44 1.97 12.56 14.96
CA ALA A 44 3.42 12.65 14.95
C ALA A 44 3.93 14.02 14.45
N VAL A 45 3.25 14.63 13.47
CA VAL A 45 3.56 16.00 13.01
C VAL A 45 3.31 17.03 14.11
N VAL A 46 2.14 17.00 14.76
CA VAL A 46 1.76 17.98 15.79
C VAL A 46 2.66 17.87 17.03
N THR A 47 3.02 16.64 17.41
CA THR A 47 3.90 16.38 18.55
C THR A 47 5.39 16.60 18.24
N ASN A 48 5.74 16.94 17.00
CA ASN A 48 7.13 17.02 16.53
C ASN A 48 7.92 15.77 16.92
N ALA A 49 7.36 14.60 16.65
CA ALA A 49 8.00 13.33 16.94
C ALA A 49 9.40 13.28 16.30
N PRO A 50 10.45 12.94 17.07
CA PRO A 50 11.78 12.83 16.50
C PRO A 50 11.82 11.67 15.49
N PRO A 51 12.64 11.76 14.43
CA PRO A 51 12.84 10.65 13.51
C PRO A 51 13.33 9.44 14.30
N MET A 52 12.62 8.32 14.15
CA MET A 52 12.93 7.09 14.85
C MET A 52 14.26 6.51 14.33
N HIS A 53 15.00 5.82 15.20
CA HIS A 53 16.24 5.16 14.77
C HIS A 53 15.95 4.08 13.72
N TRP A 54 16.81 3.98 12.70
CA TRP A 54 16.61 3.08 11.55
C TRP A 54 16.43 1.60 11.93
N LEU A 55 17.13 1.12 12.99
CA LEU A 55 16.93 -0.24 13.50
C LEU A 55 15.54 -0.45 14.09
N VAL A 56 14.99 0.55 14.81
CA VAL A 56 13.66 0.45 15.40
C VAL A 56 12.59 0.49 14.31
N MET A 57 12.80 1.28 13.25
CA MET A 57 11.93 1.26 12.06
C MET A 57 11.94 -0.10 11.37
N LEU A 58 13.13 -0.69 11.14
CA LEU A 58 13.25 -2.02 10.55
C LEU A 58 12.59 -3.10 11.40
N VAL A 59 12.92 -3.17 12.69
CA VAL A 59 12.37 -4.17 13.61
C VAL A 59 10.87 -4.00 13.77
N GLY A 60 10.39 -2.76 13.88
CA GLY A 60 8.96 -2.47 13.98
C GLY A 60 8.21 -2.86 12.70
N MET A 61 8.70 -2.46 11.53
CA MET A 61 8.07 -2.76 10.24
C MET A 61 8.03 -4.25 9.96
N PHE A 62 9.18 -4.95 10.00
CA PHE A 62 9.22 -6.39 9.74
C PHE A 62 8.60 -7.21 10.87
N GLY A 63 8.76 -6.78 12.13
CA GLY A 63 8.16 -7.44 13.29
C GLY A 63 6.64 -7.39 13.27
N LEU A 64 6.05 -6.23 12.97
CA LEU A 64 4.59 -6.06 12.86
C LEU A 64 4.02 -6.72 11.60
N LEU A 65 4.74 -6.71 10.47
CA LEU A 65 4.37 -7.49 9.29
C LEU A 65 4.33 -8.98 9.60
N PHE A 66 5.38 -9.50 10.24
CA PHE A 66 5.44 -10.90 10.63
C PHE A 66 4.31 -11.25 11.62
N LEU A 67 4.10 -10.41 12.64
CA LEU A 67 3.01 -10.57 13.59
C LEU A 67 1.64 -10.63 12.91
N THR A 68 1.41 -9.71 11.97
CA THR A 68 0.16 -9.64 11.20
C THR A 68 -0.02 -10.88 10.33
N SER A 69 1.03 -11.33 9.64
CA SER A 69 0.99 -12.55 8.84
C SER A 69 0.70 -13.80 9.69
N ARG A 70 1.20 -13.84 10.93
CA ARG A 70 0.99 -14.94 11.86
C ARG A 70 -0.42 -14.92 12.47
N LEU A 71 -0.97 -13.74 12.73
CA LEU A 71 -2.27 -13.55 13.35
C LEU A 71 -3.43 -13.40 12.36
N ARG A 72 -3.15 -13.45 11.04
CA ARG A 72 -4.14 -13.26 9.96
C ARG A 72 -5.39 -14.13 10.03
N ASN A 73 -5.34 -15.27 10.73
CA ASN A 73 -6.47 -16.21 10.86
C ASN A 73 -7.22 -16.07 12.20
N SER A 74 -6.91 -15.03 13.00
CA SER A 74 -7.49 -14.78 14.32
C SER A 74 -8.07 -13.37 14.41
N ALA A 75 -8.96 -13.13 15.39
CA ALA A 75 -9.49 -11.79 15.69
C ALA A 75 -8.36 -10.79 16.03
N TRP A 76 -7.27 -11.29 16.61
CA TRP A 76 -6.06 -10.50 16.88
C TRP A 76 -5.37 -9.98 15.61
N GLY A 77 -5.66 -10.55 14.44
CA GLY A 77 -5.18 -10.07 13.15
C GLY A 77 -5.62 -8.65 12.83
N LEU A 78 -6.82 -8.23 13.25
CA LEU A 78 -7.27 -6.85 13.05
C LEU A 78 -6.42 -5.89 13.88
N VAL A 79 -6.19 -6.21 15.16
CA VAL A 79 -5.38 -5.41 16.06
C VAL A 79 -3.95 -5.27 15.53
N SER A 80 -3.37 -6.36 15.02
CA SER A 80 -2.03 -6.30 14.42
C SER A 80 -1.98 -5.45 13.15
N VAL A 81 -3.02 -5.47 12.30
CA VAL A 81 -3.07 -4.57 11.13
C VAL A 81 -3.12 -3.12 11.56
N PHE A 82 -3.98 -2.75 12.52
CA PHE A 82 -4.01 -1.36 13.01
C PHE A 82 -2.69 -0.97 13.69
N ALA A 83 -2.07 -1.87 14.46
CA ALA A 83 -0.74 -1.61 15.03
C ALA A 83 0.31 -1.39 13.93
N PHE A 84 0.29 -2.22 12.88
CA PHE A 84 1.16 -2.08 11.72
C PHE A 84 0.95 -0.76 10.98
N THR A 85 -0.29 -0.42 10.60
CA THR A 85 -0.57 0.81 9.84
C THR A 85 -0.41 2.07 10.69
N GLY A 86 -0.70 2.00 11.98
CA GLY A 86 -0.42 3.08 12.92
C GLY A 86 1.06 3.33 13.13
N PHE A 87 1.87 2.26 13.21
CA PHE A 87 3.32 2.37 13.26
C PHE A 87 3.87 3.03 12.00
N MET A 88 3.44 2.56 10.82
CA MET A 88 3.82 3.13 9.53
C MET A 88 3.41 4.61 9.42
N GLY A 89 2.18 4.96 9.80
CA GLY A 89 1.71 6.34 9.89
C GLY A 89 2.54 7.21 10.83
N TYR A 90 2.86 6.70 12.03
CA TYR A 90 3.70 7.42 12.98
C TYR A 90 5.12 7.67 12.42
N THR A 91 5.73 6.67 11.77
CA THR A 91 7.06 6.84 11.13
C THR A 91 7.06 7.80 9.94
N LEU A 92 5.89 7.98 9.29
CA LEU A 92 5.71 8.93 8.21
C LEU A 92 5.64 10.38 8.72
N GLY A 93 5.23 10.60 9.98
CA GLY A 93 5.10 11.93 10.58
C GLY A 93 6.35 12.81 10.44
N PRO A 94 7.55 12.36 10.88
CA PRO A 94 8.79 13.12 10.71
C PRO A 94 9.10 13.46 9.25
N ILE A 95 8.78 12.57 8.30
CA ILE A 95 8.95 12.81 6.86
C ILE A 95 8.02 13.96 6.42
N LEU A 96 6.74 13.90 6.80
CA LEU A 96 5.78 14.97 6.51
C LEU A 96 6.21 16.30 7.14
N SER A 97 6.73 16.30 8.38
CA SER A 97 7.25 17.49 9.04
C SER A 97 8.41 18.14 8.30
N LEU A 98 9.21 17.38 7.53
CA LEU A 98 10.25 17.95 6.67
C LEU A 98 9.64 18.64 5.46
N TYR A 99 8.70 18.00 4.77
CA TYR A 99 8.03 18.59 3.61
C TYR A 99 7.19 19.81 3.98
N LEU A 100 6.45 19.78 5.10
CA LEU A 100 5.61 20.88 5.57
C LEU A 100 6.39 22.14 5.95
N LYS A 101 7.71 22.04 6.17
CA LYS A 101 8.58 23.20 6.41
C LYS A 101 8.99 23.92 5.12
N LEU A 102 8.76 23.32 3.95
CA LEU A 102 9.03 23.94 2.66
C LEU A 102 7.94 24.99 2.34
N PRO A 103 8.26 26.03 1.54
CA PRO A 103 7.32 27.11 1.20
C PRO A 103 5.96 26.62 0.66
N ASN A 104 5.97 25.56 -0.15
CA ASN A 104 4.78 24.94 -0.76
C ASN A 104 4.42 23.58 -0.15
N GLY A 105 4.97 23.26 1.03
CA GLY A 105 4.94 21.91 1.60
C GLY A 105 3.55 21.31 1.82
N ALA A 106 2.61 22.13 2.31
CA ALA A 106 1.23 21.68 2.54
C ALA A 106 0.51 21.33 1.24
N GLU A 107 0.72 22.12 0.19
CA GLU A 107 0.16 21.87 -1.14
C GLU A 107 0.76 20.60 -1.76
N THR A 108 2.08 20.40 -1.65
CA THR A 108 2.75 19.19 -2.10
C THR A 108 2.17 17.93 -1.43
N VAL A 109 2.02 17.95 -0.11
CA VAL A 109 1.47 16.81 0.65
C VAL A 109 0.01 16.53 0.24
N MET A 110 -0.82 17.57 0.12
CA MET A 110 -2.20 17.45 -0.32
C MET A 110 -2.31 16.88 -1.73
N THR A 111 -1.48 17.37 -2.65
CA THR A 111 -1.43 16.91 -4.05
C THR A 111 -0.98 15.46 -4.15
N ALA A 112 0.06 15.08 -3.40
CA ALA A 112 0.53 13.70 -3.32
C ALA A 112 -0.56 12.76 -2.78
N MET A 113 -1.28 13.18 -1.74
CA MET A 113 -2.43 12.43 -1.18
C MET A 113 -3.58 12.28 -2.18
N ALA A 114 -3.97 13.38 -2.83
CA ALA A 114 -5.03 13.37 -3.83
C ALA A 114 -4.66 12.49 -5.04
N ALA A 115 -3.42 12.60 -5.53
CA ALA A 115 -2.92 11.78 -6.62
C ALA A 115 -2.89 10.28 -6.24
N THR A 116 -2.41 9.95 -5.03
CA THR A 116 -2.38 8.56 -4.54
C THR A 116 -3.80 7.98 -4.47
N GLY A 117 -4.74 8.71 -3.86
CA GLY A 117 -6.14 8.29 -3.78
C GLY A 117 -6.78 8.14 -5.16
N GLY A 118 -6.53 9.11 -6.06
CA GLY A 118 -7.03 9.06 -7.44
C GLY A 118 -6.50 7.87 -8.22
N ILE A 119 -5.19 7.60 -8.17
CA ILE A 119 -4.56 6.45 -8.84
C ILE A 119 -5.10 5.14 -8.27
N PHE A 120 -5.13 5.00 -6.95
CA PHE A 120 -5.63 3.79 -6.30
C PHE A 120 -7.09 3.51 -6.69
N LEU A 121 -7.97 4.51 -6.58
CA LEU A 121 -9.38 4.36 -6.92
C LEU A 121 -9.59 4.07 -8.40
N ALA A 122 -8.87 4.77 -9.29
CA ALA A 122 -8.97 4.56 -10.73
C ALA A 122 -8.54 3.16 -11.16
N LEU A 123 -7.38 2.70 -10.69
CA LEU A 123 -6.84 1.36 -11.01
C LEU A 123 -7.70 0.26 -10.39
N SER A 124 -8.11 0.43 -9.13
CA SER A 124 -9.03 -0.50 -8.47
C SER A 124 -10.34 -0.60 -9.23
N ALA A 125 -10.97 0.54 -9.55
CA ALA A 125 -12.22 0.57 -10.31
C ALA A 125 -12.06 -0.08 -11.69
N TYR A 126 -10.94 0.15 -12.37
CA TYR A 126 -10.64 -0.49 -13.65
C TYR A 126 -10.63 -2.02 -13.54
N VAL A 127 -9.99 -2.59 -12.52
CA VAL A 127 -10.00 -4.05 -12.30
C VAL A 127 -11.40 -4.56 -11.95
N LEU A 128 -12.10 -3.88 -11.04
CA LEU A 128 -13.43 -4.30 -10.58
C LEU A 128 -14.49 -4.26 -11.69
N THR A 129 -14.37 -3.31 -12.63
CA THR A 129 -15.28 -3.15 -13.77
C THR A 129 -14.90 -4.03 -14.95
N SER A 130 -13.62 -4.07 -15.33
CA SER A 130 -13.15 -4.88 -16.46
C SER A 130 -13.12 -6.37 -16.15
N ARG A 131 -13.04 -6.75 -14.86
CA ARG A 131 -12.87 -8.12 -14.39
C ARG A 131 -11.68 -8.83 -15.05
N LYS A 132 -10.65 -8.08 -15.44
CA LYS A 132 -9.45 -8.63 -16.09
C LYS A 132 -8.51 -9.24 -15.06
N ASP A 133 -7.99 -10.43 -15.38
CA ASP A 133 -6.97 -11.09 -14.57
C ASP A 133 -5.58 -10.51 -14.86
N PHE A 134 -4.90 -10.03 -13.81
CA PHE A 134 -3.54 -9.48 -13.86
C PHE A 134 -2.49 -10.40 -13.25
N SER A 135 -2.84 -11.66 -12.93
CA SER A 135 -1.93 -12.67 -12.37
C SER A 135 -0.63 -12.83 -13.16
N PHE A 136 -0.66 -12.63 -14.47
CA PHE A 136 0.50 -12.69 -15.37
C PHE A 136 1.61 -11.66 -15.05
N MET A 137 1.28 -10.56 -14.36
CA MET A 137 2.23 -9.51 -14.01
C MET A 137 3.10 -9.85 -12.80
N GLY A 138 2.73 -10.85 -11.99
CA GLY A 138 3.36 -11.11 -10.70
C GLY A 138 4.89 -11.29 -10.77
N GLY A 139 5.38 -12.06 -11.73
CA GLY A 139 6.82 -12.25 -11.91
C GLY A 139 7.56 -10.97 -12.29
N PHE A 140 6.97 -10.16 -13.18
CA PHE A 140 7.55 -8.87 -13.59
C PHE A 140 7.57 -7.87 -12.42
N LEU A 141 6.47 -7.76 -11.67
CA LEU A 141 6.36 -6.88 -10.51
C LEU A 141 7.34 -7.26 -9.41
N PHE A 142 7.56 -8.56 -9.18
CA PHE A 142 8.51 -9.04 -8.20
C PHE A 142 9.96 -8.68 -8.58
N VAL A 143 10.34 -8.90 -9.84
CA VAL A 143 11.66 -8.48 -10.35
C VAL A 143 11.82 -6.96 -10.25
N GLY A 144 10.80 -6.20 -10.66
CA GLY A 144 10.79 -4.75 -10.57
C GLY A 144 10.97 -4.24 -9.13
N LEU A 145 10.33 -4.89 -8.15
CA LEU A 145 10.49 -4.58 -6.74
C LEU A 145 11.95 -4.79 -6.27
N ILE A 146 12.57 -5.91 -6.64
CA ILE A 146 13.99 -6.18 -6.30
C ILE A 146 14.88 -5.10 -6.92
N VAL A 147 14.67 -4.77 -8.20
CA VAL A 147 15.44 -3.72 -8.89
C VAL A 147 15.25 -2.37 -8.21
N ALA A 148 14.03 -2.02 -7.81
CA ALA A 148 13.75 -0.78 -7.10
C ALA A 148 14.43 -0.69 -5.74
N VAL A 149 14.45 -1.80 -4.98
CA VAL A 149 15.16 -1.87 -3.70
C VAL A 149 16.67 -1.70 -3.91
N LEU A 150 17.27 -2.42 -4.87
CA LEU A 150 18.71 -2.30 -5.17
C LEU A 150 19.08 -0.91 -5.67
N ALA A 151 18.26 -0.32 -6.55
CA ALA A 151 18.47 1.03 -7.06
C ALA A 151 18.31 2.09 -5.97
N GLY A 152 17.35 1.94 -5.06
CA GLY A 152 17.17 2.82 -3.90
C GLY A 152 18.34 2.75 -2.91
N LEU A 153 18.86 1.53 -2.65
CA LEU A 153 20.09 1.35 -1.88
C LEU A 153 21.29 2.01 -2.57
N GLY A 154 21.42 1.86 -3.90
CA GLY A 154 22.44 2.56 -4.67
C GLY A 154 22.32 4.09 -4.57
N ALA A 155 21.11 4.64 -4.72
CA ALA A 155 20.86 6.08 -4.63
C ALA A 155 21.27 6.68 -3.28
N THR A 156 21.00 5.95 -2.19
CA THR A 156 21.34 6.38 -0.83
C THR A 156 22.83 6.21 -0.51
N LEU A 157 23.46 5.10 -0.91
CA LEU A 157 24.89 4.85 -0.66
C LEU A 157 25.80 5.81 -1.44
N PHE A 158 25.46 6.11 -2.69
CA PHE A 158 26.24 7.00 -3.55
C PHE A 158 25.77 8.46 -3.50
N ASN A 159 24.72 8.79 -2.75
CA ASN A 159 24.13 10.13 -2.63
C ASN A 159 23.88 10.81 -3.98
N ILE A 160 23.22 10.12 -4.91
CA ILE A 160 22.91 10.63 -6.27
C ILE A 160 21.45 11.08 -6.32
N PRO A 161 21.14 12.40 -6.27
CA PRO A 161 19.75 12.89 -6.20
C PRO A 161 18.92 12.53 -7.42
N SER A 162 19.52 12.60 -8.62
CA SER A 162 18.83 12.25 -9.88
C SER A 162 18.45 10.77 -9.95
N LEU A 163 19.29 9.88 -9.41
CA LEU A 163 18.97 8.46 -9.29
C LEU A 163 17.81 8.23 -8.32
N SER A 164 17.78 8.97 -7.22
CA SER A 164 16.69 8.90 -6.24
C SER A 164 15.33 9.26 -6.86
N LEU A 165 15.26 10.33 -7.66
CA LEU A 165 14.05 10.70 -8.42
C LEU A 165 13.63 9.62 -9.42
N GLY A 166 14.60 9.06 -10.17
CA GLY A 166 14.33 7.95 -11.09
C GLY A 166 13.77 6.72 -10.37
N VAL A 167 14.30 6.39 -9.19
CA VAL A 167 13.80 5.31 -8.34
C VAL A 167 12.39 5.60 -7.86
N SER A 168 12.08 6.83 -7.42
CA SER A 168 10.73 7.19 -6.99
C SER A 168 9.72 7.05 -8.12
N ALA A 169 10.05 7.54 -9.32
CA ALA A 169 9.19 7.38 -10.50
C ALA A 169 8.94 5.90 -10.85
N MET A 170 9.99 5.07 -10.78
CA MET A 170 9.86 3.63 -10.96
C MET A 170 8.97 2.98 -9.88
N ILE A 171 9.11 3.36 -8.60
CA ILE A 171 8.28 2.83 -7.52
C ILE A 171 6.81 3.25 -7.70
N VAL A 172 6.53 4.49 -8.12
CA VAL A 172 5.15 4.94 -8.43
C VAL A 172 4.50 4.03 -9.48
N LEU A 173 5.22 3.71 -10.56
CA LEU A 173 4.72 2.78 -11.59
C LEU A 173 4.57 1.35 -11.05
N LEU A 174 5.52 0.87 -10.26
CA LEU A 174 5.47 -0.47 -9.67
C LEU A 174 4.30 -0.62 -8.71
N MET A 175 4.08 0.32 -7.80
CA MET A 175 2.97 0.28 -6.85
C MET A 175 1.63 0.40 -7.58
N SER A 176 1.56 1.20 -8.65
CA SER A 176 0.39 1.20 -9.54
C SER A 176 0.13 -0.18 -10.16
N GLY A 177 1.19 -0.88 -10.58
CA GLY A 177 1.11 -2.26 -11.06
C GLY A 177 0.67 -3.26 -9.98
N TYR A 178 1.18 -3.14 -8.75
CA TYR A 178 0.75 -3.97 -7.62
C TYR A 178 -0.71 -3.73 -7.25
N ILE A 179 -1.23 -2.49 -7.28
CA ILE A 179 -2.66 -2.22 -7.06
C ILE A 179 -3.53 -2.97 -8.07
N LEU A 180 -3.14 -2.99 -9.36
CA LEU A 180 -3.84 -3.78 -10.38
C LEU A 180 -3.77 -5.28 -10.06
N TYR A 181 -2.57 -5.79 -9.75
CA TYR A 181 -2.33 -7.19 -9.44
C TYR A 181 -3.11 -7.66 -8.20
N ASP A 182 -2.99 -6.97 -7.08
CA ASP A 182 -3.61 -7.31 -5.80
C ASP A 182 -5.13 -7.18 -5.86
N THR A 183 -5.65 -6.11 -6.47
CA THR A 183 -7.09 -5.98 -6.69
C THR A 183 -7.62 -7.13 -7.54
N SER A 184 -6.86 -7.54 -8.56
CA SER A 184 -7.24 -8.68 -9.40
C SER A 184 -7.16 -10.01 -8.65
N ALA A 185 -6.16 -10.19 -7.78
CA ALA A 185 -6.01 -11.39 -6.96
C ALA A 185 -7.17 -11.55 -5.98
N ILE A 186 -7.61 -10.45 -5.34
CA ILE A 186 -8.80 -10.46 -4.48
C ILE A 186 -10.06 -10.81 -5.29
N LEU A 187 -10.21 -10.19 -6.47
CA LEU A 187 -11.37 -10.36 -7.34
C LEU A 187 -11.50 -11.79 -7.92
N HIS A 188 -10.38 -12.46 -8.21
CA HIS A 188 -10.37 -13.81 -8.78
C HIS A 188 -10.17 -14.90 -7.73
N GLY A 189 -10.13 -14.55 -6.44
CA GLY A 189 -9.99 -15.50 -5.34
C GLY A 189 -8.56 -16.03 -5.14
N GLY A 190 -7.55 -15.39 -5.73
CA GLY A 190 -6.13 -15.66 -5.47
C GLY A 190 -5.71 -15.25 -4.05
N GLU A 191 -6.33 -14.21 -3.49
CA GLU A 191 -6.22 -13.86 -2.07
C GLU A 191 -7.58 -14.06 -1.38
N THR A 192 -7.59 -14.90 -0.35
CA THR A 192 -8.81 -15.29 0.38
C THR A 192 -8.90 -14.65 1.75
N ASN A 193 -7.78 -14.10 2.24
CA ASN A 193 -7.70 -13.46 3.54
C ASN A 193 -7.73 -11.93 3.39
N TYR A 194 -8.84 -11.32 3.79
CA TYR A 194 -9.02 -9.87 3.71
C TYR A 194 -7.99 -9.08 4.53
N ILE A 195 -7.42 -9.66 5.60
CA ILE A 195 -6.37 -9.02 6.41
C ILE A 195 -5.08 -8.89 5.59
N MET A 196 -4.66 -9.97 4.93
CA MET A 196 -3.48 -9.95 4.06
C MET A 196 -3.70 -9.05 2.85
N ALA A 197 -4.87 -9.16 2.22
CA ALA A 197 -5.27 -8.28 1.13
C ALA A 197 -5.21 -6.79 1.52
N THR A 198 -5.66 -6.45 2.73
CA THR A 198 -5.58 -5.08 3.24
C THR A 198 -4.12 -4.66 3.46
N VAL A 199 -3.27 -5.53 4.00
CA VAL A 199 -1.85 -5.20 4.23
C VAL A 199 -1.13 -4.94 2.91
N SER A 200 -1.34 -5.78 1.88
CA SER A 200 -0.69 -5.60 0.58
C SER A 200 -1.14 -4.31 -0.09
N LEU A 201 -2.46 -4.08 -0.21
CA LEU A 201 -2.99 -2.82 -0.77
C LEU A 201 -2.58 -1.59 0.05
N TYR A 202 -2.49 -1.70 1.39
CA TYR A 202 -1.98 -0.61 2.23
C TYR A 202 -0.52 -0.30 1.92
N LEU A 203 0.33 -1.32 1.80
CA LEU A 203 1.74 -1.15 1.44
C LEU A 203 1.90 -0.51 0.06
N ASP A 204 1.09 -0.90 -0.91
CA ASP A 204 1.10 -0.30 -2.24
C ASP A 204 0.76 1.19 -2.17
N ILE A 205 -0.34 1.54 -1.49
CA ILE A 205 -0.80 2.92 -1.32
C ILE A 205 0.23 3.75 -0.54
N PHE A 206 0.80 3.19 0.53
CA PHE A 206 1.81 3.86 1.35
C PHE A 206 3.06 4.18 0.54
N ASN A 207 3.59 3.20 -0.20
CA ASN A 207 4.77 3.40 -1.04
C ASN A 207 4.47 4.32 -2.22
N LEU A 208 3.30 4.22 -2.83
CA LEU A 208 2.84 5.13 -3.88
C LEU A 208 2.84 6.57 -3.36
N PHE A 209 2.29 6.80 -2.17
CA PHE A 209 2.26 8.12 -1.55
C PHE A 209 3.65 8.67 -1.28
N VAL A 210 4.50 7.92 -0.57
CA VAL A 210 5.85 8.40 -0.18
C VAL A 210 6.66 8.77 -1.42
N ASN A 211 6.56 7.99 -2.50
CA ASN A 211 7.31 8.26 -3.73
C ASN A 211 6.69 9.39 -4.57
N LEU A 212 5.36 9.55 -4.59
CA LEU A 212 4.74 10.74 -5.18
C LEU A 212 5.09 12.00 -4.41
N LEU A 213 5.08 11.95 -3.08
CA LEU A 213 5.51 13.06 -2.22
C LEU A 213 6.95 13.46 -2.52
N GLN A 214 7.83 12.48 -2.70
CA GLN A 214 9.22 12.74 -3.04
C GLN A 214 9.38 13.41 -4.41
N LEU A 215 8.70 12.91 -5.44
CA LEU A 215 8.73 13.50 -6.78
C LEU A 215 8.19 14.94 -6.77
N LEU A 216 6.99 15.14 -6.21
CA LEU A 216 6.33 16.43 -6.16
C LEU A 216 7.07 17.43 -5.28
N GLY A 217 7.72 16.96 -4.21
CA GLY A 217 8.47 17.83 -3.31
C GLY A 217 9.76 18.35 -3.90
N VAL A 218 10.36 17.65 -4.87
CA VAL A 218 11.48 18.19 -5.64
C VAL A 218 10.98 19.09 -6.76
N LEU A 219 9.96 18.68 -7.51
CA LEU A 219 9.42 19.47 -8.62
C LEU A 219 8.76 20.79 -8.18
N GLY A 220 8.16 20.83 -6.99
CA GLY A 220 7.52 22.03 -6.43
C GLY A 220 8.42 22.90 -5.55
N GLY A 221 9.70 22.53 -5.42
CA GLY A 221 10.72 23.29 -4.67
C GLY A 221 11.62 24.18 -5.54
N ASP A 222 11.48 24.11 -6.87
CA ASP A 222 12.30 24.83 -7.86
C ASP A 222 11.68 26.17 -8.33
N ASP A 223 10.57 26.62 -7.71
CA ASP A 223 9.94 27.94 -7.91
C ASP A 223 10.15 28.86 -6.70
#